data_AF-A0A7Y4UB16-F1
#
_entry.id   AF-A0A7Y4UB16-F1
#
_cell.length_a   1.000
_cell.length_b   1.000
_cell.length_c   1.000
_cell.angle_alpha   90.00
_cell.angle_beta   90.00
_cell.angle_gamma   90.00
#
_symmetry.space_group_name_H-M   'P 1'
#
loop_
_entity.id
_entity.type
_entity.pdbx_description
1 polymer ?
#
loop_
_entity_poly.entity_id
_entity_poly.type
_entity_poly.pdbx_seq_one_letter_code
_entity_poly.pdbx_strand_id
1 'polypeptide(L)' 'MTKHFFLLCLLALLANAQPRRPNIVFVLIDDLGYGDFSCTGNREVTTANIDRLAAEGTRFTQFTV' A
#
# COMPACT_ATOMS: atom_id res chain seq x y z
N MET A 1 34.57 30.76 -13.27
CA MET A 1 34.66 29.29 -13.13
C MET A 1 33.97 28.78 -11.85
N THR A 2 34.06 29.47 -10.72
CA THR A 2 33.49 29.06 -9.41
C THR A 2 31.95 28.98 -9.36
N LYS A 3 31.22 29.88 -10.04
CA LYS A 3 29.74 29.87 -10.05
C LYS A 3 29.14 28.64 -10.74
N HIS A 4 29.79 28.14 -11.79
CA HIS A 4 29.31 26.97 -12.54
C HIS A 4 29.55 25.69 -11.75
N PHE A 5 30.68 25.61 -11.02
CA PHE A 5 30.96 24.52 -10.11
C PHE A 5 29.93 24.46 -8.97
N PHE A 6 29.58 25.60 -8.39
CA PHE A 6 28.56 25.69 -7.34
C PHE A 6 27.17 25.28 -7.85
N LEU A 7 26.81 25.71 -9.07
CA LEU A 7 25.56 25.33 -9.71
C LEU A 7 25.49 23.82 -10.01
N LEU A 8 26.58 23.23 -10.50
CA LEU A 8 26.67 21.78 -10.74
C LEU A 8 26.55 20.98 -9.44
N CYS A 9 27.15 21.45 -8.36
CA CYS A 9 27.09 20.80 -7.06
C CYS A 9 25.66 20.81 -6.48
N LEU A 10 24.94 21.92 -6.65
CA LEU A 10 23.54 22.05 -6.24
C LEU A 10 22.61 21.11 -7.04
N LEU A 11 22.82 21.00 -8.36
CA LEU A 11 22.09 20.08 -9.24
C LEU A 11 22.30 18.61 -8.86
N ALA A 12 23.54 18.23 -8.50
CA ALA A 12 23.86 16.87 -8.06
C ALA A 12 23.17 16.51 -6.73
N LEU A 13 23.03 17.46 -5.80
CA LEU A 13 22.35 17.25 -4.52
C LEU A 13 20.84 16.98 -4.71
N LEU A 14 20.21 17.68 -5.66
CA LEU A 14 18.79 17.52 -5.98
C LEU A 14 18.49 16.19 -6.69
N ALA A 15 19.46 15.62 -7.40
CA ALA A 15 19.31 14.37 -8.14
C ALA A 15 19.31 13.10 -7.25
N ASN A 16 19.68 13.21 -5.95
CA ASN A 16 19.89 12.07 -5.08
C ASN A 16 18.63 11.60 -4.31
N ALA A 17 17.44 12.00 -4.75
CA ALA A 17 16.18 11.49 -4.19
C ALA A 17 15.82 10.14 -4.83
N GLN A 18 16.49 9.06 -4.40
CA GLN A 18 16.07 7.71 -4.78
C GLN A 18 14.67 7.44 -4.20
N PRO A 19 13.67 7.06 -5.02
CA PRO A 19 12.36 6.71 -4.52
C PRO A 19 12.48 5.60 -3.48
N ARG A 20 11.92 5.81 -2.29
CA ARG A 20 11.88 4.74 -1.28
C ARG A 20 11.09 3.58 -1.86
N ARG A 21 11.69 2.40 -1.87
CA ARG A 21 10.99 1.17 -2.25
C ARG A 21 9.90 0.89 -1.21
N PRO A 22 8.67 0.56 -1.62
CA PRO A 22 7.64 0.17 -0.68
C PRO A 22 7.99 -1.18 -0.05
N ASN A 23 7.53 -1.40 1.18
CA ASN A 23 7.50 -2.73 1.77
C ASN A 23 6.22 -3.44 1.31
N ILE A 24 6.33 -4.72 0.94
CA ILE A 24 5.18 -5.53 0.53
C ILE A 24 4.95 -6.57 1.63
N VAL A 25 3.74 -6.60 2.19
CA VAL A 25 3.31 -7.62 3.14
C VAL A 25 2.17 -8.39 2.50
N PHE A 26 2.35 -9.70 2.33
CA PHE A 26 1.34 -10.61 1.80
C PHE A 26 0.73 -11.41 2.95
N VAL A 27 -0.58 -11.31 3.12
CA VAL A 27 -1.35 -12.03 4.14
C VAL A 27 -2.26 -13.02 3.44
N LEU A 28 -2.07 -14.30 3.74
CA LEU A 28 -2.94 -15.40 3.29
C LEU A 28 -3.66 -15.96 4.51
N ILE A 29 -4.97 -16.18 4.37
CA ILE A 29 -5.81 -16.74 5.42
C ILE A 29 -6.37 -18.06 4.88
N ASP A 30 -6.18 -19.12 5.66
CA ASP A 30 -6.64 -20.46 5.32
C ASP A 30 -8.15 -20.59 5.54
N ASP A 31 -8.84 -21.30 4.64
CA ASP A 31 -10.28 -21.60 4.68
C ASP A 31 -11.23 -20.40 4.92
N LEU A 32 -10.81 -19.18 4.56
CA LEU A 32 -11.66 -17.99 4.68
C LEU A 32 -12.71 -17.92 3.56
N GLY A 33 -13.99 -17.94 3.93
CA GLY A 33 -15.10 -17.74 3.03
C GLY A 33 -15.32 -16.27 2.64
N TYR A 34 -15.90 -16.03 1.46
CA TYR A 34 -16.22 -14.66 1.00
C TYR A 34 -17.11 -13.90 1.99
N GLY A 35 -18.03 -14.59 2.67
CA GLY A 35 -18.98 -13.99 3.61
C GLY A 35 -18.46 -13.77 5.04
N ASP A 36 -17.18 -14.02 5.30
CA ASP A 36 -16.68 -14.05 6.69
C ASP A 36 -16.32 -12.67 7.24
N PHE A 37 -16.07 -11.68 6.38
CA PHE A 37 -15.72 -10.31 6.79
C PHE A 37 -16.94 -9.40 6.92
N SER A 38 -16.88 -8.43 7.84
CA SER A 38 -17.94 -7.41 7.96
C SER A 38 -18.07 -6.59 6.69
N CYS A 39 -16.95 -6.24 6.03
CA CYS A 39 -17.01 -5.51 4.75
C CYS A 39 -17.74 -6.28 3.63
N THR A 40 -17.82 -7.62 3.68
CA THR A 40 -18.56 -8.42 2.68
C THR A 40 -20.04 -8.65 3.04
N GLY A 41 -20.50 -8.07 4.14
CA GLY A 41 -21.90 -8.07 4.57
C GLY A 41 -22.19 -8.96 5.78
N ASN A 42 -21.17 -9.55 6.41
CA ASN A 42 -21.33 -10.26 7.66
C ASN A 42 -21.80 -9.30 8.77
N ARG A 43 -22.89 -9.67 9.48
CA ARG A 43 -23.47 -8.85 10.57
C ARG A 43 -23.13 -9.36 11.96
N GLU A 44 -22.50 -10.53 12.06
CA GLU A 44 -22.19 -11.19 13.33
C GLU A 44 -20.73 -10.99 13.73
N VAL A 45 -19.83 -10.84 12.74
CA VAL A 45 -18.39 -10.64 12.95
C VAL A 45 -18.02 -9.18 12.77
N THR A 46 -17.14 -8.67 13.63
CA THR A 46 -16.51 -7.34 13.49
C THR A 46 -15.05 -7.49 13.07
N THR A 47 -14.68 -7.03 11.87
CA THR A 47 -13.30 -7.07 11.36
C THR A 47 -12.73 -5.68 11.08
N ALA A 48 -12.70 -4.80 12.08
CA ALA A 48 -12.37 -3.38 11.91
C ALA A 48 -11.04 -3.09 11.17
N ASN A 49 -10.01 -3.91 11.38
CA ASN A 49 -8.73 -3.75 10.67
C ASN A 49 -8.84 -4.12 9.18
N ILE A 50 -9.60 -5.17 8.86
CA ILE A 50 -9.84 -5.59 7.47
C ILE A 50 -10.76 -4.59 6.78
N ASP A 51 -11.78 -4.10 7.48
CA ASP A 51 -12.69 -3.08 6.97
C ASP A 51 -11.94 -1.79 6.63
N ARG A 52 -11.00 -1.38 7.48
CA ARG A 52 -10.11 -0.24 7.21
C ARG A 52 -9.24 -0.47 5.97
N LEU A 53 -8.62 -1.65 5.83
CA LEU A 53 -7.86 -2.00 4.63
C LEU A 53 -8.71 -1.99 3.36
N ALA A 54 -9.96 -2.47 3.45
CA ALA A 54 -10.90 -2.46 2.33
C ALA A 54 -11.37 -1.04 1.96
N ALA A 55 -11.49 -0.14 2.93
CA ALA A 55 -11.91 1.25 2.72
C ALA A 55 -10.78 2.17 2.23
N GLU A 56 -9.56 1.97 2.73
CA GLU A 56 -8.36 2.76 2.35
C GLU A 56 -7.70 2.24 1.06
N GLY A 57 -8.01 1.01 0.67
CA GLY A 57 -7.41 0.33 -0.47
C GLY A 57 -8.38 -0.02 -1.59
N THR A 58 -7.97 -1.00 -2.41
CA THR A 58 -8.80 -1.57 -3.47
C THR A 58 -9.30 -2.94 -3.02
N ARG A 59 -10.63 -3.12 -3.00
CA ARG A 59 -11.26 -4.40 -2.72
C ARG A 59 -11.73 -5.07 -4.01
N PHE A 60 -11.28 -6.29 -4.24
CA PHE A 60 -11.80 -7.15 -5.31
C PHE A 60 -13.03 -7.89 -4.79
N THR A 61 -14.19 -7.66 -5.40
CA THR A 61 -15.47 -8.29 -5.01
C THR A 61 -15.82 -9.52 -5.84
N GLN A 62 -14.99 -9.85 -6.83
CA GLN A 62 -15.10 -11.06 -7.63
C GLN A 62 -13.71 -11.62 -7.86
N PHE A 63 -13.44 -12.76 -7.25
CA PHE A 63 -12.22 -13.53 -7.42
C PHE A 63 -12.58 -15.02 -7.40
N THR A 64 -11.75 -15.82 -8.04
CA THR A 64 -11.90 -17.28 -8.09
C THR A 64 -10.61 -17.88 -7.58
N VAL A 65 -10.73 -19.00 -6.85
CA VAL A 65 -9.61 -19.79 -6.33
C VAL A 65 -9.33 -20.95 -7.28
#